data_AF-A0A8B4Q4L3-F1
#
_entry.id   AF-A0A8B4Q4L3-F1
#
_cell.length_a   1.000
_cell.length_b   1.000
_cell.length_c   1.000
_cell.angle_alpha   90.00
_cell.angle_beta   90.00
_cell.angle_gamma   90.00
#
_symmetry.space_group_name_H-M   'P 1'
#
loop_
_entity.id
_entity.type
_entity.pdbx_description
1 polymer ?
#
loop_
_entity_poly.entity_id
_entity_poly.type
_entity_poly.pdbx_seq_one_letter_code
_entity_poly.pdbx_strand_id
1 'polypeptide(L)'
;MQTKNSFFYTYFILKKFSSKQHPMNASEIADKTFEYFQLDKKPDRRTIYAHMNDLEIISEFYQEDLAITFVRNSNKTVYLESTITIGEAHLLCDAIATSRFIDREQSRELIDKFGVIVGKNLGSFFEPRIQFKNTDRKEYNKKLFENIDLLTKAIHEGKKVTLQYLKYDVNKNLVPSRPEKDGYKKVRPYYLIWQINKYYLMYYYDDSTAPRFMRVDKIRDVQLIEEKVEPLKNITNLSDYTRNQVYMFGGMPEFIQFRCKMYSVGQVIDFFGEDVTIKPIDDEYFHVEIYTSPDSIKFWLMQYITSIDQIKPKKLAIEIQGMLEEALERNRIEVEEESI
;
A
#
# COMPACT_ATOMS: atom_id res chain seq x y z
N MET A 1 38.45 -23.02 -19.01
CA MET A 1 38.28 -23.49 -17.61
C MET A 1 37.22 -22.62 -16.93
N GLN A 2 35.94 -22.85 -17.25
CA GLN A 2 34.78 -22.15 -16.65
C GLN A 2 33.79 -23.15 -16.03
N THR A 3 34.29 -24.14 -15.29
CA THR A 3 33.46 -24.99 -14.41
C THR A 3 33.28 -24.33 -13.05
N LYS A 4 32.59 -23.19 -12.98
CA LYS A 4 32.40 -22.52 -11.67
C LYS A 4 30.98 -22.26 -11.20
N ASN A 5 29.92 -22.59 -11.95
CA ASN A 5 28.57 -22.56 -11.35
C ASN A 5 27.51 -23.45 -12.02
N SER A 6 27.82 -24.75 -12.21
CA SER A 6 26.90 -25.75 -12.80
C SER A 6 25.53 -25.82 -12.11
N PHE A 7 25.51 -25.63 -10.78
CA PHE A 7 24.29 -25.64 -9.97
C PHE A 7 23.34 -24.49 -10.33
N PHE A 8 23.83 -23.25 -10.36
CA PHE A 8 23.01 -22.07 -10.67
C PHE A 8 22.43 -22.11 -12.08
N TYR A 9 23.12 -22.75 -13.03
CA TYR A 9 22.57 -22.95 -14.37
C TYR A 9 21.35 -23.88 -14.34
N THR A 10 21.40 -24.95 -13.55
CA THR A 10 20.26 -25.86 -13.36
C THR A 10 19.08 -25.12 -12.73
N TYR A 11 19.33 -24.36 -11.67
CA TYR A 11 18.32 -23.51 -11.03
C TYR A 11 17.69 -22.53 -12.04
N PHE A 12 18.51 -21.81 -12.82
CA PHE A 12 18.04 -20.84 -13.79
C PHE A 12 17.17 -21.48 -14.87
N ILE A 13 17.61 -22.63 -15.43
CA ILE A 13 16.84 -23.36 -16.43
C ILE A 13 15.49 -23.79 -15.88
N LEU A 14 15.46 -24.37 -14.69
CA LEU A 14 14.21 -24.78 -14.06
C LEU A 14 13.31 -23.57 -13.80
N LYS A 15 13.82 -22.49 -13.21
CA LYS A 15 13.04 -21.28 -12.91
C LYS A 15 12.43 -20.67 -14.17
N LYS A 16 13.15 -20.70 -15.28
CA LYS A 16 12.74 -20.05 -16.53
C LYS A 16 11.85 -20.91 -17.42
N PHE A 17 12.09 -22.22 -17.48
CA PHE A 17 11.52 -23.09 -18.51
C PHE A 17 10.65 -24.22 -17.98
N SER A 18 10.72 -24.55 -16.69
CA SER A 18 9.86 -25.57 -16.11
C SER A 18 8.55 -24.98 -15.59
N SER A 19 7.49 -25.78 -15.59
CA SER A 19 6.23 -25.45 -14.92
C SER A 19 5.45 -26.73 -14.63
N LYS A 20 4.33 -26.61 -13.91
CA LYS A 20 3.40 -27.74 -13.73
C LYS A 20 2.93 -28.37 -15.04
N GLN A 21 2.72 -27.57 -16.09
CA GLN A 21 2.32 -28.05 -17.41
C GLN A 21 3.51 -28.55 -18.24
N HIS A 22 4.72 -28.09 -17.95
CA HIS A 22 5.95 -28.41 -18.67
C HIS A 22 7.05 -28.86 -17.68
N PRO A 23 6.85 -29.96 -16.95
CA PRO A 23 7.86 -30.44 -16.02
C PRO A 23 9.02 -31.08 -16.81
N MET A 24 10.24 -31.00 -16.27
CA MET A 24 11.44 -31.41 -16.99
C MET A 24 12.14 -32.59 -16.32
N ASN A 25 12.65 -33.53 -17.09
CA ASN A 25 13.53 -34.60 -16.62
C ASN A 25 15.02 -34.18 -16.66
N ALA A 26 15.88 -34.98 -16.04
CA ALA A 26 17.32 -34.68 -15.94
C ALA A 26 18.04 -34.54 -17.30
N SER A 27 17.58 -35.24 -18.35
CA SER A 27 18.15 -35.09 -19.70
C SER A 27 17.76 -33.74 -20.29
N GLU A 28 16.48 -33.39 -20.26
CA GLU A 28 15.97 -32.13 -20.79
C GLU A 28 16.63 -30.92 -20.12
N ILE A 29 16.87 -31.01 -18.81
CA ILE A 29 17.57 -29.95 -18.07
C ILE A 29 19.03 -29.87 -18.48
N ALA A 30 19.72 -31.00 -18.64
CA ALA A 30 21.11 -31.01 -19.13
C ALA A 30 21.22 -30.43 -20.55
N ASP A 31 20.32 -30.82 -21.44
CA ASP A 31 20.23 -30.33 -22.83
C ASP A 31 19.98 -28.82 -22.86
N LYS A 32 18.92 -28.33 -22.18
CA LYS A 32 18.64 -26.89 -22.11
C LYS A 32 19.76 -26.11 -21.44
N THR A 33 20.40 -26.66 -20.40
CA THR A 33 21.52 -26.00 -19.72
C THR A 33 22.71 -25.82 -20.66
N PHE A 34 23.04 -26.86 -21.42
CA PHE A 34 24.12 -26.83 -22.41
C PHE A 34 23.84 -25.82 -23.52
N GLU A 35 22.64 -25.86 -24.10
CA GLU A 35 22.23 -25.00 -25.21
C GLU A 35 22.11 -23.53 -24.78
N TYR A 36 21.41 -23.25 -23.67
CA TYR A 36 21.09 -21.88 -23.26
C TYR A 36 22.32 -21.09 -22.81
N PHE A 37 23.24 -21.75 -22.10
CA PHE A 37 24.47 -21.13 -21.59
C PHE A 37 25.69 -21.37 -22.50
N GLN A 38 25.51 -22.07 -23.63
CA GLN A 38 26.58 -22.36 -24.60
C GLN A 38 27.82 -22.98 -23.93
N LEU A 39 27.60 -23.98 -23.09
CA LEU A 39 28.67 -24.59 -22.30
C LEU A 39 29.61 -25.40 -23.20
N ASP A 40 30.91 -25.46 -22.86
CA ASP A 40 31.88 -26.29 -23.57
C ASP A 40 31.55 -27.79 -23.50
N LYS A 41 30.87 -28.20 -22.43
CA LYS A 41 30.52 -29.60 -22.16
C LYS A 41 29.13 -29.69 -21.54
N LYS A 42 28.30 -30.58 -22.10
CA LYS A 42 26.99 -30.90 -21.56
C LYS A 42 27.12 -31.52 -20.15
N PRO A 43 26.39 -31.01 -19.14
CA PRO A 43 26.32 -31.65 -17.83
C PRO A 43 25.80 -33.09 -17.97
N ASP A 44 26.43 -34.03 -17.28
CA ASP A 44 25.88 -35.38 -17.21
C ASP A 44 24.63 -35.44 -16.30
N ARG A 45 23.83 -36.48 -16.48
CA ARG A 45 22.58 -36.66 -15.70
C ARG A 45 22.84 -36.80 -14.21
N ARG A 46 23.97 -37.36 -13.78
CA ARG A 46 24.30 -37.54 -12.36
C ARG A 46 24.51 -36.20 -11.68
N THR A 47 25.17 -35.27 -12.37
CA THR A 47 25.35 -33.88 -11.96
C THR A 47 23.99 -33.18 -11.81
N ILE A 48 23.09 -33.32 -12.79
CA ILE A 48 21.74 -32.74 -12.70
C ILE A 48 20.93 -33.33 -11.54
N TYR A 49 21.00 -34.65 -11.30
CA TYR A 49 20.32 -35.25 -10.15
C TYR A 49 20.87 -34.72 -8.82
N ALA A 50 22.18 -34.52 -8.69
CA ALA A 50 22.76 -33.92 -7.50
C ALA A 50 22.18 -32.51 -7.26
N HIS A 51 22.16 -31.66 -8.30
CA HIS A 51 21.57 -30.32 -8.18
C HIS A 51 20.07 -30.34 -7.86
N MET A 52 19.30 -31.29 -8.40
CA MET A 52 17.88 -31.44 -8.06
C MET A 52 17.71 -31.73 -6.57
N ASN A 53 18.53 -32.62 -6.01
CA ASN A 53 18.46 -32.96 -4.59
C ASN A 53 18.85 -31.76 -3.72
N ASP A 54 19.89 -31.01 -4.12
CA ASP A 54 20.28 -29.78 -3.44
C ASP A 54 19.16 -28.72 -3.49
N LEU A 55 18.49 -28.56 -4.64
CA LEU A 55 17.33 -27.67 -4.79
C LEU A 55 16.12 -28.10 -3.96
N GLU A 56 15.88 -29.41 -3.87
CA GLU A 56 14.81 -30.00 -3.05
C GLU A 56 15.05 -29.69 -1.57
N ILE A 57 16.28 -29.90 -1.07
CA ILE A 57 16.69 -29.54 0.30
C ILE A 57 16.54 -28.02 0.52
N ILE A 58 17.04 -27.18 -0.40
CA ILE A 58 16.94 -25.72 -0.24
C ILE A 58 15.47 -25.29 -0.19
N SER A 59 14.65 -25.83 -1.08
CA SER A 59 13.22 -25.53 -1.13
C SER A 59 12.46 -26.04 0.11
N GLU A 60 12.92 -27.09 0.78
CA GLU A 60 12.25 -27.63 1.96
C GLU A 60 12.63 -26.86 3.23
N PHE A 61 13.93 -26.59 3.41
CA PHE A 61 14.47 -26.08 4.68
C PHE A 61 14.73 -24.57 4.69
N TYR A 62 14.72 -23.89 3.54
CA TYR A 62 15.05 -22.46 3.41
C TYR A 62 13.94 -21.69 2.66
N GLN A 63 12.68 -22.04 2.92
CA GLN A 63 11.50 -21.41 2.30
C GLN A 63 11.39 -19.91 2.57
N GLU A 64 11.96 -19.43 3.69
CA GLU A 64 11.99 -18.01 4.04
C GLU A 64 13.02 -17.20 3.23
N ASP A 65 14.08 -17.86 2.75
CA ASP A 65 15.15 -17.23 1.98
C ASP A 65 14.94 -17.33 0.46
N LEU A 66 14.06 -18.24 0.02
CA LEU A 66 13.87 -18.55 -1.39
C LEU A 66 12.37 -18.63 -1.74
N ALA A 67 11.92 -17.67 -2.55
CA ALA A 67 10.53 -17.59 -3.03
C ALA A 67 10.20 -18.62 -4.13
N ILE A 68 10.68 -19.86 -4.00
CA ILE A 68 10.37 -20.96 -4.92
C ILE A 68 10.14 -22.28 -4.18
N THR A 69 9.27 -23.11 -4.74
CA THR A 69 8.99 -24.48 -4.33
C THR A 69 9.52 -25.44 -5.41
N PHE A 70 10.33 -26.42 -5.00
CA PHE A 70 10.76 -27.52 -5.85
C PHE A 70 9.73 -28.64 -5.80
N VAL A 71 9.24 -29.07 -6.96
CA VAL A 71 8.24 -30.13 -7.08
C VAL A 71 8.77 -31.26 -7.92
N ARG A 72 8.73 -32.49 -7.38
CA ARG A 72 9.11 -33.72 -8.06
C ARG A 72 7.88 -34.59 -8.33
N ASN A 73 7.66 -34.92 -9.60
CA ASN A 73 6.59 -35.81 -10.03
C ASN A 73 7.02 -37.28 -9.94
N SER A 74 6.05 -38.19 -9.90
CA SER A 74 6.26 -39.65 -9.85
C SER A 74 7.08 -40.20 -11.03
N ASN A 75 6.97 -39.56 -12.21
CA ASN A 75 7.73 -39.92 -13.42
C ASN A 75 9.17 -39.35 -13.44
N LYS A 76 9.68 -38.86 -12.31
CA LYS A 76 11.03 -38.25 -12.16
C LYS A 76 11.25 -36.95 -12.94
N THR A 77 10.18 -36.32 -13.43
CA THR A 77 10.22 -34.92 -13.89
C THR A 77 10.10 -33.97 -12.71
N VAL A 78 10.65 -32.77 -12.84
CA VAL A 78 10.66 -31.75 -11.79
C VAL A 78 10.31 -30.39 -12.37
N TYR A 79 9.83 -29.48 -11.53
CA TYR A 79 9.69 -28.08 -11.86
C TYR A 79 9.88 -27.19 -10.63
N LEU A 80 10.15 -25.91 -10.88
CA LEU A 80 10.12 -24.88 -9.86
C LEU A 80 8.83 -24.07 -9.99
N GLU A 81 8.18 -23.85 -8.86
CA GLU A 81 7.01 -22.99 -8.74
C GLU A 81 7.36 -21.78 -7.86
N SER A 82 6.83 -20.59 -8.16
CA SER A 82 6.99 -19.43 -7.29
C SER A 82 6.10 -19.60 -6.06
N THR A 83 6.57 -19.22 -4.87
CA THR A 83 5.72 -19.18 -3.67
C THR A 83 4.66 -18.08 -3.77
N ILE A 84 4.89 -17.09 -4.65
CA ILE A 84 3.91 -16.06 -5.03
C ILE A 84 3.13 -16.57 -6.24
N THR A 85 1.82 -16.70 -6.08
CA THR A 85 0.91 -17.07 -7.16
C THR A 85 0.76 -15.95 -8.18
N ILE A 86 0.32 -16.29 -9.39
CA ILE A 86 0.07 -15.27 -10.43
C ILE A 86 -1.05 -14.30 -10.03
N GLY A 87 -2.04 -14.75 -9.24
CA GLY A 87 -3.13 -13.91 -8.74
C GLY A 87 -2.63 -12.85 -7.76
N GLU A 88 -1.80 -13.24 -6.79
CA GLU A 88 -1.16 -12.31 -5.85
C GLU A 88 -0.26 -11.31 -6.58
N ALA A 89 0.51 -11.80 -7.56
CA ALA A 89 1.35 -10.94 -8.38
C ALA A 89 0.55 -9.90 -9.16
N HIS A 90 -0.57 -10.31 -9.76
CA HIS A 90 -1.44 -9.39 -10.47
C HIS A 90 -2.04 -8.34 -9.54
N LEU A 91 -2.52 -8.74 -8.36
CA LEU A 91 -3.11 -7.83 -7.38
C LEU A 91 -2.10 -6.75 -6.94
N LEU A 92 -0.88 -7.15 -6.59
CA LEU A 92 0.17 -6.22 -6.16
C LEU A 92 0.63 -5.30 -7.30
N CYS A 93 0.82 -5.86 -8.50
CA CYS A 93 1.17 -5.07 -9.67
C CYS A 93 0.05 -4.10 -10.08
N ASP A 94 -1.21 -4.41 -9.82
CA ASP A 94 -2.32 -3.48 -10.06
C ASP A 94 -2.28 -2.27 -9.12
N ALA A 95 -1.93 -2.47 -7.85
CA ALA A 95 -1.73 -1.36 -6.92
C ALA A 95 -0.60 -0.42 -7.39
N ILE A 96 0.49 -0.99 -7.92
CA ILE A 96 1.60 -0.23 -8.50
C ILE A 96 1.13 0.51 -9.77
N ALA A 97 0.52 -0.21 -10.71
CA ALA A 97 0.09 0.30 -12.01
C ALA A 97 -1.01 1.36 -11.93
N THR A 98 -1.83 1.37 -10.87
CA THR A 98 -2.91 2.35 -10.67
C THR A 98 -2.52 3.51 -9.75
N SER A 99 -1.41 3.39 -9.01
CA SER A 99 -0.95 4.44 -8.11
C SER A 99 -0.61 5.74 -8.85
N ARG A 100 -1.26 6.85 -8.46
CA ARG A 100 -1.05 8.17 -9.08
C ARG A 100 0.26 8.86 -8.70
N PHE A 101 1.00 8.34 -7.72
CA PHE A 101 2.22 8.97 -7.20
C PHE A 101 3.51 8.19 -7.54
N ILE A 102 3.37 7.02 -8.17
CA ILE A 102 4.47 6.28 -8.78
C ILE A 102 4.38 6.56 -10.27
N ASP A 103 5.43 7.13 -10.86
CA ASP A 103 5.42 7.49 -12.27
C ASP A 103 5.46 6.25 -13.18
N ARG A 104 5.38 6.48 -14.51
CA ARG A 104 5.37 5.40 -15.50
C ARG A 104 6.65 4.55 -15.47
N GLU A 105 7.81 5.18 -15.40
CA GLU A 105 9.11 4.49 -15.44
C GLU A 105 9.32 3.67 -14.17
N GLN A 106 9.08 4.27 -13.01
CA GLN A 106 9.12 3.60 -11.71
C GLN A 106 8.14 2.43 -11.64
N SER A 107 6.92 2.60 -12.18
CA SER A 107 5.93 1.52 -12.19
C SER A 107 6.40 0.34 -13.03
N ARG A 108 6.92 0.62 -14.23
CA ARG A 108 7.47 -0.42 -15.11
C ARG A 108 8.62 -1.16 -14.43
N GLU A 109 9.56 -0.41 -13.86
CA GLU A 109 10.71 -0.99 -13.18
C GLU A 109 10.30 -1.88 -11.98
N LEU A 110 9.33 -1.44 -11.18
CA LEU A 110 8.81 -2.25 -10.05
C LEU A 110 8.09 -3.51 -10.52
N ILE A 111 7.26 -3.41 -11.56
CA ILE A 111 6.54 -4.57 -12.13
C ILE A 111 7.53 -5.56 -12.73
N ASP A 112 8.58 -5.09 -13.41
CA ASP A 112 9.63 -5.95 -13.97
C ASP A 112 10.44 -6.64 -12.87
N LYS A 113 10.83 -5.91 -11.81
CA LYS A 113 11.48 -6.47 -10.62
C LYS A 113 10.61 -7.57 -10.00
N PHE A 114 9.31 -7.33 -9.87
CA PHE A 114 8.37 -8.31 -9.34
C PHE A 114 8.23 -9.53 -10.26
N GLY A 115 8.20 -9.32 -11.57
CA GLY A 115 8.20 -10.39 -12.57
C GLY A 115 9.41 -11.31 -12.47
N VAL A 116 10.60 -10.77 -12.17
CA VAL A 116 11.82 -11.57 -11.92
C VAL A 116 11.69 -12.46 -10.67
N ILE A 117 11.07 -11.96 -9.61
CA ILE A 117 10.82 -12.72 -8.38
C ILE A 117 9.89 -13.89 -8.69
N VAL A 118 8.74 -13.62 -9.31
CA VAL A 118 7.71 -14.61 -9.67
C VAL A 118 8.14 -15.53 -10.81
N GLY A 119 9.20 -15.18 -11.57
CA GLY A 119 9.65 -15.94 -12.74
C GLY A 119 8.73 -15.81 -13.95
N LYS A 120 7.98 -14.71 -14.04
CA LYS A 120 7.02 -14.43 -15.13
C LYS A 120 7.26 -13.04 -15.71
N ASN A 121 7.07 -12.89 -17.02
CA ASN A 121 7.03 -11.56 -17.62
C ASN A 121 5.64 -10.96 -17.35
N LEU A 122 5.56 -10.01 -16.41
CA LEU A 122 4.34 -9.29 -16.06
C LEU A 122 4.18 -7.99 -16.86
N GLY A 123 5.29 -7.42 -17.37
CA GLY A 123 5.31 -6.08 -17.95
C GLY A 123 4.33 -5.90 -19.11
N SER A 124 4.23 -6.87 -20.03
CA SER A 124 3.33 -6.77 -21.18
C SER A 124 1.84 -6.67 -20.80
N PHE A 125 1.43 -7.35 -19.71
CA PHE A 125 0.05 -7.32 -19.22
C PHE A 125 -0.31 -5.96 -18.63
N PHE A 126 0.62 -5.32 -17.92
CA PHE A 126 0.40 -4.03 -17.27
C PHE A 126 0.73 -2.80 -18.13
N GLU A 127 1.43 -2.97 -19.26
CA GLU A 127 1.83 -1.86 -20.14
C GLU A 127 0.66 -0.94 -20.53
N PRO A 128 -0.53 -1.43 -20.94
CA PRO A 128 -1.67 -0.56 -21.23
C PRO A 128 -2.13 0.29 -20.04
N ARG A 129 -2.01 -0.22 -18.80
CA ARG A 129 -2.42 0.50 -17.58
C ARG A 129 -1.43 1.61 -17.22
N ILE A 130 -0.14 1.36 -17.41
CA ILE A 130 0.91 2.37 -17.12
C ILE A 130 1.07 3.41 -18.21
N GLN A 131 0.60 3.17 -19.45
CA GLN A 131 0.65 4.14 -20.53
C GLN A 131 -0.13 5.43 -20.24
N PHE A 132 -1.22 5.33 -19.47
CA PHE A 132 -2.03 6.48 -19.06
C PHE A 132 -1.45 7.24 -17.87
N LYS A 133 -0.31 6.80 -17.32
CA LYS A 133 0.38 7.55 -16.27
C LYS A 133 1.11 8.75 -16.88
N ASN A 134 0.90 9.92 -16.26
CA ASN A 134 1.59 11.14 -16.65
C ASN A 134 3.11 10.96 -16.58
N THR A 135 3.79 11.16 -17.70
CA THR A 135 5.26 11.17 -17.83
C THR A 135 5.86 12.55 -17.55
N ASP A 136 5.08 13.62 -17.74
CA ASP A 136 5.60 14.99 -17.78
C ASP A 136 5.62 15.70 -16.43
N ARG A 137 5.03 15.09 -15.40
CA ARG A 137 5.06 15.63 -14.03
C ARG A 137 6.31 15.15 -13.29
N LYS A 138 7.48 15.49 -13.86
CA LYS A 138 8.86 15.15 -13.41
C LYS A 138 9.16 15.46 -11.94
N GLU A 139 8.24 16.12 -11.25
CA GLU A 139 8.34 16.59 -9.88
C GLU A 139 7.56 15.76 -8.85
N TYR A 140 6.84 14.70 -9.26
CA TYR A 140 6.50 13.69 -8.27
C TYR A 140 7.78 13.08 -7.73
N ASN A 141 7.82 12.99 -6.41
CA ASN A 141 8.97 12.68 -5.59
C ASN A 141 9.88 11.59 -6.22
N LYS A 142 10.89 11.98 -7.03
CA LYS A 142 11.88 11.02 -7.60
C LYS A 142 12.54 10.20 -6.50
N LYS A 143 12.63 10.81 -5.32
CA LYS A 143 13.14 10.27 -4.08
C LYS A 143 12.03 9.69 -3.20
N LEU A 144 10.91 9.21 -3.77
CA LEU A 144 9.79 8.66 -3.01
C LEU A 144 10.25 7.53 -2.11
N PHE A 145 10.93 6.55 -2.68
CA PHE A 145 11.42 5.39 -1.94
C PHE A 145 12.53 5.80 -0.95
N GLU A 146 13.45 6.69 -1.34
CA GLU A 146 14.45 7.25 -0.41
C GLU A 146 13.79 7.95 0.79
N ASN A 147 12.74 8.75 0.56
CA ASN A 147 12.01 9.43 1.62
C ASN A 147 11.27 8.42 2.52
N ILE A 148 10.71 7.35 1.94
CA ILE A 148 10.09 6.26 2.70
C ILE A 148 11.14 5.59 3.60
N ASP A 149 12.33 5.28 3.07
CA ASP A 149 13.42 4.67 3.83
C ASP A 149 13.87 5.57 4.99
N LEU A 150 14.06 6.87 4.72
CA LEU A 150 14.46 7.85 5.74
C LEU A 150 13.38 8.02 6.81
N LEU A 151 12.10 8.09 6.44
CA LEU A 151 10.99 8.18 7.40
C LEU A 151 10.89 6.90 8.23
N THR A 152 11.02 5.72 7.62
CA THR A 152 11.00 4.43 8.31
C THR A 152 12.15 4.31 9.30
N LYS A 153 13.36 4.70 8.88
CA LYS A 153 14.53 4.76 9.75
C LYS A 153 14.31 5.71 10.93
N ALA A 154 13.77 6.90 10.69
CA ALA A 154 13.50 7.87 11.74
C ALA A 154 12.50 7.35 12.78
N ILE A 155 11.43 6.68 12.31
CA ILE A 155 10.43 6.05 13.18
C ILE A 155 11.08 4.94 14.03
N HIS A 156 11.86 4.05 13.40
CA HIS A 156 12.53 2.94 14.09
C HIS A 156 13.55 3.42 15.13
N GLU A 157 14.34 4.44 14.80
CA GLU A 157 15.36 5.01 15.70
C GLU A 157 14.76 6.00 16.73
N GLY A 158 13.47 6.31 16.64
CA GLY A 158 12.82 7.31 17.49
C GLY A 158 13.44 8.71 17.34
N LYS A 159 13.76 9.12 16.11
CA LYS A 159 14.37 10.42 15.78
C LYS A 159 13.39 11.35 15.07
N LYS A 160 13.50 12.65 15.35
CA LYS A 160 12.76 13.68 14.64
C LYS A 160 13.27 13.80 13.21
N VAL A 161 12.45 14.39 12.35
CA VAL A 161 12.85 14.73 10.98
C VAL A 161 12.53 16.18 10.65
N THR A 162 13.35 16.76 9.79
CA THR A 162 12.95 17.92 8.99
C THR A 162 12.57 17.46 7.60
N LEU A 163 11.56 18.10 7.01
CA LEU A 163 11.07 17.77 5.67
C LEU A 163 10.42 18.98 5.03
N GLN A 164 10.36 19.01 3.70
CA GLN A 164 9.57 19.97 2.93
C GLN A 164 8.22 19.36 2.56
N TYR A 165 7.11 20.06 2.85
CA TYR A 165 5.77 19.60 2.48
C TYR A 165 5.13 20.50 1.43
N LEU A 166 4.59 19.87 0.38
CA LEU A 166 4.03 20.53 -0.79
C LEU A 166 2.50 20.42 -0.85
N LYS A 167 1.86 21.32 -1.59
CA LYS A 167 0.44 21.29 -1.94
C LYS A 167 0.27 21.60 -3.43
N TYR A 168 -0.90 21.28 -3.98
CA TYR A 168 -1.23 21.76 -5.32
C TYR A 168 -1.71 23.20 -5.27
N ASP A 169 -1.32 23.99 -6.27
CA ASP A 169 -2.02 25.22 -6.63
C ASP A 169 -3.15 24.94 -7.65
N VAL A 170 -3.88 25.98 -8.04
CA VAL A 170 -4.95 25.92 -9.04
C VAL A 170 -4.45 25.52 -10.44
N ASN A 171 -3.17 25.72 -10.72
CA ASN A 171 -2.50 25.35 -11.96
C ASN A 171 -2.00 23.89 -11.93
N LYS A 172 -2.27 23.15 -10.86
CA LYS A 172 -1.87 21.75 -10.64
C LYS A 172 -0.35 21.57 -10.46
N ASN A 173 0.36 22.64 -10.10
CA ASN A 173 1.78 22.59 -9.73
C ASN A 173 1.93 22.28 -8.25
N LEU A 174 2.99 21.55 -7.90
CA LEU A 174 3.37 21.35 -6.51
C LEU A 174 4.15 22.56 -6.01
N VAL A 175 3.60 23.26 -5.04
CA VAL A 175 4.21 24.43 -4.41
C VAL A 175 4.36 24.21 -2.91
N PRO A 176 5.30 24.89 -2.24
CA PRO A 176 5.42 24.84 -0.79
C PRO A 176 4.09 25.07 -0.08
N SER A 177 3.77 24.18 0.87
CA SER A 177 2.49 24.26 1.62
C SER A 177 2.39 25.52 2.47
N ARG A 178 3.53 26.03 2.92
CA ARG A 178 3.74 27.24 3.72
C ARG A 178 4.81 28.10 3.06
N PRO A 179 4.42 29.03 2.16
CA PRO A 179 5.37 29.84 1.40
C PRO A 179 6.40 30.58 2.26
N GLU A 180 5.99 31.02 3.45
CA GLU A 180 6.81 31.79 4.39
C GLU A 180 7.97 30.99 5.02
N LYS A 181 7.91 29.66 5.00
CA LYS A 181 8.97 28.75 5.47
C LYS A 181 9.46 27.81 4.36
N ASP A 182 9.18 28.16 3.11
CA ASP A 182 9.43 27.30 1.94
C ASP A 182 8.87 25.87 2.14
N GLY A 183 7.77 25.74 2.90
CA GLY A 183 7.12 24.46 3.18
C GLY A 183 7.86 23.55 4.17
N TYR A 184 9.03 23.96 4.68
CA TYR A 184 9.80 23.16 5.63
C TYR A 184 9.13 23.05 7.00
N LYS A 185 9.20 21.85 7.56
CA LYS A 185 8.59 21.45 8.82
C LYS A 185 9.57 20.56 9.58
N LYS A 186 9.66 20.78 10.90
CA LYS A 186 10.27 19.85 11.83
C LYS A 186 9.15 19.07 12.54
N VAL A 187 9.23 17.75 12.51
CA VAL A 187 8.15 16.88 13.00
C VAL A 187 8.69 15.67 13.76
N ARG A 188 7.85 15.14 14.63
CA ARG A 188 8.00 13.86 15.33
C ARG A 188 7.24 12.79 14.54
N PRO A 189 7.92 11.95 13.72
CA PRO A 189 7.25 10.89 12.96
C PRO A 189 6.92 9.70 13.87
N TYR A 190 5.77 9.05 13.65
CA TYR A 190 5.37 7.90 14.46
C TYR A 190 4.97 6.67 13.62
N TYR A 191 4.17 6.84 12.57
CA TYR A 191 3.67 5.71 11.77
C TYR A 191 3.54 6.06 10.30
N LEU A 192 3.73 5.06 9.44
CA LEU A 192 3.39 5.13 8.02
C LEU A 192 2.16 4.26 7.76
N ILE A 193 1.14 4.81 7.11
CA ILE A 193 -0.16 4.16 6.94
C ILE A 193 -0.60 4.28 5.49
N TRP A 194 -1.07 3.16 4.92
CA TRP A 194 -1.73 3.15 3.63
C TRP A 194 -3.24 3.23 3.82
N GLN A 195 -3.89 4.26 3.28
CA GLN A 195 -5.34 4.43 3.35
C GLN A 195 -5.85 5.14 2.10
N ILE A 196 -7.00 4.72 1.56
CA ILE A 196 -7.65 5.32 0.37
C ILE A 196 -6.62 5.52 -0.78
N ASN A 197 -5.86 4.46 -1.08
CA ASN A 197 -4.86 4.43 -2.15
C ASN A 197 -3.75 5.49 -2.04
N LYS A 198 -3.41 5.92 -0.82
CA LYS A 198 -2.34 6.87 -0.52
C LYS A 198 -1.55 6.45 0.70
N TYR A 199 -0.27 6.81 0.72
CA TYR A 199 0.63 6.57 1.83
C TYR A 199 0.82 7.84 2.66
N TYR A 200 0.60 7.74 3.97
CA TYR A 200 0.60 8.86 4.90
C TYR A 200 1.62 8.64 6.01
N LEU A 201 2.29 9.73 6.39
CA LEU A 201 3.04 9.85 7.63
C LEU A 201 2.13 10.41 8.72
N MET A 202 1.92 9.66 9.79
CA MET A 202 1.40 10.18 11.06
C MET A 202 2.53 10.85 11.83
N TYR A 203 2.31 12.09 12.25
CA TYR A 203 3.32 12.90 12.94
C TYR A 203 2.69 13.87 13.94
N TYR A 204 3.55 14.45 14.78
CA TYR A 204 3.23 15.60 15.62
C TYR A 204 4.22 16.74 15.35
N TYR A 205 3.77 17.99 15.48
CA TYR A 205 4.71 19.10 15.70
C TYR A 205 5.27 19.03 17.11
N ASP A 206 6.41 19.68 17.37
CA ASP A 206 7.04 19.69 18.70
C ASP A 206 6.11 20.24 19.80
N ASP A 207 5.30 21.25 19.46
CA ASP A 207 4.37 21.95 20.36
C ASP A 207 2.92 21.41 20.33
N SER A 208 2.63 20.44 19.46
CA SER A 208 1.27 19.90 19.29
C SER A 208 1.03 18.69 20.19
N THR A 209 -0.15 18.62 20.78
CA THR A 209 -0.64 17.43 21.50
C THR A 209 -1.53 16.54 20.65
N ALA A 210 -1.87 16.96 19.43
CA ALA A 210 -2.71 16.21 18.49
C ALA A 210 -1.91 15.67 17.30
N PRO A 211 -2.21 14.44 16.85
CA PRO A 211 -1.62 13.84 15.67
C PRO A 211 -2.12 14.53 14.40
N ARG A 212 -1.29 14.51 13.36
CA ARG A 212 -1.63 14.97 12.00
C ARG A 212 -1.09 13.98 10.99
N PHE A 213 -1.59 14.08 9.76
CA PHE A 213 -1.15 13.25 8.66
C PHE A 213 -0.63 14.09 7.50
N MET A 214 0.43 13.60 6.85
CA MET A 214 0.97 14.16 5.62
C MET A 214 1.10 13.05 4.61
N ARG A 215 0.57 13.27 3.41
CA ARG A 215 0.80 12.37 2.27
C ARG A 215 2.28 12.31 1.90
N VAL A 216 2.86 11.11 1.91
CA VAL A 216 4.29 10.89 1.60
C VAL A 216 4.65 11.30 0.19
N ASP A 217 3.70 11.18 -0.76
CA ASP A 217 3.89 11.66 -2.14
C ASP A 217 4.06 13.18 -2.28
N LYS A 218 3.77 13.95 -1.21
CA LYS A 218 3.94 15.41 -1.14
C LYS A 218 5.08 15.84 -0.21
N ILE A 219 5.88 14.89 0.30
CA ILE A 219 7.03 15.12 1.16
C ILE A 219 8.30 15.10 0.30
N ARG A 220 9.18 16.10 0.48
CA ARG A 220 10.53 16.16 -0.11
C ARG A 220 11.57 16.42 0.99
N ASP A 221 12.84 16.21 0.62
CA ASP A 221 14.01 16.62 1.41
C ASP A 221 13.95 16.18 2.87
N VAL A 222 13.61 14.90 3.11
CA VAL A 222 13.58 14.33 4.45
C VAL A 222 15.00 14.27 4.99
N GLN A 223 15.21 14.80 6.20
CA GLN A 223 16.48 14.72 6.91
C GLN A 223 16.23 14.31 8.35
N LEU A 224 16.90 13.25 8.78
CA LEU A 224 16.92 12.84 10.19
C LEU A 224 17.74 13.86 10.98
N ILE A 225 17.30 14.16 12.19
CA ILE A 225 18.02 15.01 13.14
C ILE A 225 18.20 14.26 14.46
N GLU A 226 19.23 14.60 15.22
CA GLU A 226 19.62 13.86 16.44
C GLU A 226 18.63 13.97 17.60
N GLU A 227 17.68 14.90 17.51
CA GLU A 227 16.63 15.04 18.52
C GLU A 227 15.71 13.82 18.55
N LYS A 228 15.50 13.29 19.76
CA LYS A 228 14.64 12.13 19.99
C LYS A 228 13.16 12.48 19.95
N VAL A 229 12.36 11.49 19.59
CA VAL A 229 10.91 11.47 19.65
C VAL A 229 10.49 10.77 20.94
N GLU A 230 9.69 11.45 21.74
CA GLU A 230 9.06 10.83 22.91
C GLU A 230 8.05 9.76 22.47
N PRO A 231 7.93 8.63 23.19
CA PRO A 231 6.92 7.62 22.91
C PRO A 231 5.51 8.21 22.84
N LEU A 232 4.67 7.62 22.00
CA LEU A 232 3.28 8.04 21.85
C LEU A 232 2.48 7.66 23.10
N LYS A 233 2.04 8.65 23.90
CA LYS A 233 1.34 8.41 25.18
C LYS A 233 -0.17 8.64 25.14
N ASN A 234 -0.64 9.50 24.22
CA ASN A 234 -2.00 10.05 24.30
C ASN A 234 -3.01 9.33 23.39
N ILE A 235 -2.60 8.27 22.68
CA ILE A 235 -3.48 7.44 21.84
C ILE A 235 -3.37 6.02 22.37
N THR A 236 -4.40 5.59 23.12
CA THR A 236 -4.41 4.29 23.80
C THR A 236 -4.65 3.13 22.84
N ASN A 237 -5.48 3.34 21.81
CA ASN A 237 -5.71 2.37 20.75
C ASN A 237 -5.30 2.93 19.38
N LEU A 238 -4.01 2.78 19.07
CA LEU A 238 -3.45 3.29 17.83
C LEU A 238 -3.94 2.53 16.60
N SER A 239 -4.12 1.21 16.70
CA SER A 239 -4.62 0.40 15.58
C SER A 239 -5.99 0.90 15.15
N ASP A 240 -6.93 1.03 16.08
CA ASP A 240 -8.28 1.49 15.78
C ASP A 240 -8.28 2.93 15.31
N TYR A 241 -7.47 3.79 15.95
CA TYR A 241 -7.33 5.18 15.50
C TYR A 241 -6.92 5.24 14.04
N THR A 242 -5.78 4.63 13.69
CA THR A 242 -5.20 4.70 12.34
C THR A 242 -6.09 4.07 11.27
N ARG A 243 -6.82 2.99 11.61
CA ARG A 243 -7.81 2.37 10.73
C ARG A 243 -9.03 3.26 10.49
N ASN A 244 -9.53 3.91 11.54
CA ASN A 244 -10.74 4.71 11.49
C ASN A 244 -10.50 6.17 11.09
N GLN A 245 -9.26 6.56 10.75
CA GLN A 245 -8.94 7.91 10.25
C GLN A 245 -9.46 8.09 8.81
N VAL A 246 -10.74 8.38 8.69
CA VAL A 246 -11.37 8.71 7.42
C VAL A 246 -10.69 9.96 6.83
N TYR A 247 -10.16 9.83 5.61
CA TYR A 247 -9.45 10.88 4.87
C TYR A 247 -8.25 11.52 5.57
N MET A 248 -7.78 10.97 6.70
CA MET A 248 -6.53 11.34 7.36
C MET A 248 -6.45 12.82 7.77
N PHE A 249 -7.54 13.39 8.30
CA PHE A 249 -7.53 14.78 8.79
C PHE A 249 -6.79 14.96 10.13
N GLY A 250 -6.57 13.88 10.89
CA GLY A 250 -5.86 13.94 12.17
C GLY A 250 -6.75 14.40 13.31
N GLY A 251 -6.13 14.88 14.39
CA GLY A 251 -6.85 15.28 15.61
C GLY A 251 -6.91 14.17 16.65
N MET A 252 -7.20 14.56 17.89
CA MET A 252 -7.26 13.60 19.00
C MET A 252 -8.45 12.66 18.83
N PRO A 253 -8.27 11.35 19.06
CA PRO A 253 -9.37 10.40 19.02
C PRO A 253 -10.28 10.49 20.23
N GLU A 254 -11.56 10.24 20.00
CA GLU A 254 -12.56 9.96 21.02
C GLU A 254 -13.52 8.88 20.52
N PHE A 255 -14.38 8.37 21.40
CA PHE A 255 -15.44 7.46 21.00
C PHE A 255 -16.58 8.25 20.35
N ILE A 256 -16.91 7.87 19.12
CA ILE A 256 -17.96 8.46 18.31
C ILE A 256 -19.03 7.40 18.10
N GLN A 257 -20.28 7.77 18.40
CA GLN A 257 -21.43 6.89 18.25
C GLN A 257 -22.45 7.52 17.32
N PHE A 258 -23.13 6.72 16.52
CA PHE A 258 -24.24 7.16 15.69
C PHE A 258 -25.17 5.98 15.41
N ARG A 259 -26.39 6.26 14.95
CA ARG A 259 -27.35 5.26 14.53
C ARG A 259 -27.46 5.28 13.01
N CYS A 260 -27.51 4.12 12.39
CA CYS A 260 -27.63 3.94 10.96
C CYS A 260 -28.91 3.18 10.62
N LYS A 261 -29.45 3.44 9.43
CA LYS A 261 -30.45 2.58 8.79
C LYS A 261 -29.85 1.21 8.44
N MET A 262 -30.63 0.13 8.62
CA MET A 262 -30.18 -1.26 8.47
C MET A 262 -29.54 -1.56 7.11
N TYR A 263 -30.08 -0.99 6.02
CA TYR A 263 -29.52 -1.18 4.67
C TYR A 263 -28.08 -0.66 4.52
N SER A 264 -27.60 0.18 5.45
CA SER A 264 -26.25 0.74 5.42
C SER A 264 -25.19 -0.11 6.11
N VAL A 265 -25.55 -1.26 6.67
CA VAL A 265 -24.62 -2.13 7.43
C VAL A 265 -23.40 -2.54 6.61
N GLY A 266 -23.59 -2.89 5.33
CA GLY A 266 -22.49 -3.25 4.43
C GLY A 266 -21.51 -2.08 4.24
N GLN A 267 -22.00 -0.86 4.05
CA GLN A 267 -21.14 0.31 3.88
C GLN A 267 -20.33 0.65 5.15
N VAL A 268 -20.89 0.38 6.34
CA VAL A 268 -20.17 0.53 7.61
C VAL A 268 -19.04 -0.49 7.70
N ILE A 269 -19.32 -1.76 7.42
CA ILE A 269 -18.33 -2.86 7.48
C ILE A 269 -17.23 -2.67 6.42
N ASP A 270 -17.59 -2.37 5.18
CA ASP A 270 -16.64 -2.15 4.09
C ASP A 270 -15.65 -1.02 4.40
N PHE A 271 -16.08 -0.01 5.17
CA PHE A 271 -15.26 1.15 5.48
C PHE A 271 -14.44 0.97 6.77
N PHE A 272 -15.06 0.50 7.85
CA PHE A 272 -14.42 0.44 9.17
C PHE A 272 -13.84 -0.95 9.51
N GLY A 273 -14.16 -1.97 8.72
CA GLY A 273 -13.76 -3.36 8.94
C GLY A 273 -14.83 -4.18 9.65
N GLU A 274 -14.66 -5.51 9.63
CA GLU A 274 -15.60 -6.46 10.24
C GLU A 274 -15.62 -6.40 11.78
N ASP A 275 -14.59 -5.83 12.40
CA ASP A 275 -14.46 -5.67 13.85
C ASP A 275 -15.07 -4.37 14.38
N VAL A 276 -15.68 -3.57 13.51
CA VAL A 276 -16.44 -2.38 13.92
C VAL A 276 -17.54 -2.75 14.91
N THR A 277 -17.70 -1.96 15.97
CA THR A 277 -18.73 -2.23 16.97
C THR A 277 -20.11 -1.84 16.42
N ILE A 278 -20.90 -2.85 16.07
CA ILE A 278 -22.30 -2.72 15.63
C ILE A 278 -23.23 -3.33 16.68
N LYS A 279 -24.26 -2.59 17.09
CA LYS A 279 -25.29 -3.04 18.04
C LYS A 279 -26.66 -2.91 17.38
N PRO A 280 -27.34 -4.01 17.01
CA PRO A 280 -28.67 -3.94 16.42
C PRO A 280 -29.65 -3.30 17.42
N ILE A 281 -30.61 -2.52 16.91
CA ILE A 281 -31.68 -1.91 17.71
C ILE A 281 -33.00 -2.62 17.39
N ASP A 282 -33.35 -2.68 16.11
CA ASP A 282 -34.54 -3.32 15.55
C ASP A 282 -34.30 -3.66 14.06
N ASP A 283 -35.35 -4.02 13.33
CA ASP A 283 -35.28 -4.37 11.90
C ASP A 283 -34.89 -3.18 11.00
N GLU A 284 -35.04 -1.94 11.47
CA GLU A 284 -34.75 -0.73 10.72
C GLU A 284 -33.40 -0.08 11.06
N TYR A 285 -32.86 -0.30 12.25
CA TYR A 285 -31.70 0.45 12.74
C TYR A 285 -30.67 -0.38 13.53
N PHE A 286 -29.44 0.13 13.52
CA PHE A 286 -28.36 -0.31 14.40
C PHE A 286 -27.51 0.89 14.86
N HIS A 287 -26.85 0.73 16.00
CA HIS A 287 -25.83 1.67 16.49
C HIS A 287 -24.43 1.24 16.04
N VAL A 288 -23.61 2.23 15.73
CA VAL A 288 -22.18 2.10 15.44
C VAL A 288 -21.39 2.84 16.52
N GLU A 289 -20.30 2.25 16.97
CA GLU A 289 -19.32 2.89 17.83
C GLU A 289 -17.92 2.75 17.21
N ILE A 290 -17.22 3.87 17.04
CA ILE A 290 -15.84 3.87 16.53
C ILE A 290 -14.94 4.79 17.35
N TYR A 291 -13.66 4.44 17.41
CA TYR A 291 -12.62 5.26 18.05
C TYR A 291 -11.84 6.03 16.98
N THR A 292 -12.11 7.32 16.83
CA THR A 292 -11.48 8.19 15.83
C THR A 292 -11.60 9.66 16.19
N SER A 293 -11.01 10.54 15.39
CA SER A 293 -11.15 11.99 15.59
C SER A 293 -12.42 12.54 14.91
N PRO A 294 -13.10 13.54 15.51
CA PRO A 294 -14.24 14.22 14.90
C PRO A 294 -13.94 14.80 13.52
N ASP A 295 -12.75 15.38 13.37
CA ASP A 295 -12.30 15.98 12.11
C ASP A 295 -12.17 14.99 10.96
N SER A 296 -11.82 13.74 11.26
CA SER A 296 -11.70 12.70 10.24
C SER A 296 -13.07 12.15 9.87
N ILE A 297 -13.89 11.77 10.85
CA ILE A 297 -15.17 11.10 10.57
C ILE A 297 -16.21 12.01 9.91
N LYS A 298 -16.17 13.33 10.13
CA LYS A 298 -17.24 14.24 9.71
C LYS A 298 -17.61 14.11 8.23
N PHE A 299 -16.63 13.94 7.34
CA PHE A 299 -16.89 13.80 5.91
C PHE A 299 -17.53 12.46 5.54
N TRP A 300 -17.20 11.39 6.26
CA TRP A 300 -17.86 10.10 6.09
C TRP A 300 -19.32 10.18 6.56
N LEU A 301 -19.56 10.77 7.74
CA LEU A 301 -20.91 11.00 8.23
C LEU A 301 -21.72 11.85 7.26
N MET A 302 -21.13 12.93 6.72
CA MET A 302 -21.77 13.78 5.71
C MET A 302 -22.12 13.02 4.43
N GLN A 303 -21.27 12.10 3.96
CA GLN A 303 -21.53 11.30 2.76
C GLN A 303 -22.77 10.40 2.91
N TYR A 304 -23.04 9.91 4.13
CA TYR A 304 -24.15 9.00 4.44
C TYR A 304 -25.21 9.64 5.34
N ILE A 305 -25.25 10.98 5.41
CA ILE A 305 -26.00 11.70 6.45
C ILE A 305 -27.51 11.43 6.41
N THR A 306 -28.06 11.14 5.24
CA THR A 306 -29.48 10.78 5.05
C THR A 306 -29.85 9.45 5.70
N SER A 307 -28.86 8.61 6.02
CA SER A 307 -29.01 7.28 6.61
C SER A 307 -28.62 7.26 8.09
N ILE A 308 -28.16 8.39 8.64
CA ILE A 308 -27.49 8.49 9.93
C ILE A 308 -28.19 9.52 10.82
N ASP A 309 -28.42 9.15 12.08
CA ASP A 309 -28.86 10.09 13.11
C ASP A 309 -28.22 9.76 14.49
N GLN A 310 -28.64 10.46 15.54
CA GLN A 310 -28.15 10.28 16.92
C GLN A 310 -26.62 10.35 17.07
N ILE A 311 -25.97 11.24 16.30
CA ILE A 311 -24.52 11.42 16.33
C ILE A 311 -24.07 11.93 17.72
N LYS A 312 -23.06 11.28 18.29
CA LYS A 312 -22.37 11.63 19.53
C LYS A 312 -20.86 11.64 19.30
N PRO A 313 -20.11 12.56 19.93
CA PRO A 313 -20.55 13.52 20.94
C PRO A 313 -21.40 14.66 20.35
N LYS A 314 -22.18 15.33 21.21
CA LYS A 314 -23.09 16.43 20.80
C LYS A 314 -22.36 17.53 20.02
N LYS A 315 -21.09 17.80 20.35
CA LYS A 315 -20.26 18.78 19.65
C LYS A 315 -20.12 18.45 18.16
N LEU A 316 -19.82 17.20 17.82
CA LEU A 316 -19.72 16.74 16.43
C LEU A 316 -21.07 16.87 15.71
N ALA A 317 -22.17 16.51 16.37
CA ALA A 317 -23.51 16.68 15.78
C ALA A 317 -23.84 18.14 15.45
N ILE A 318 -23.48 19.08 16.33
CA ILE A 318 -23.63 20.53 16.08
C ILE A 318 -22.77 20.98 14.90
N GLU A 319 -21.52 20.50 14.81
CA GLU A 319 -20.64 20.82 13.68
C GLU A 319 -21.21 20.32 12.35
N ILE A 320 -21.72 19.08 12.32
CA ILE A 320 -22.38 18.50 11.13
C ILE A 320 -23.64 19.30 10.75
N GLN A 321 -24.48 19.65 11.73
CA GLN A 321 -25.67 20.47 11.49
C GLN A 321 -25.29 21.80 10.83
N GLY A 322 -24.30 22.52 11.38
CA GLY A 322 -23.83 23.78 10.81
C GLY A 322 -23.31 23.63 9.39
N MET A 323 -22.57 22.54 9.10
CA MET A 323 -22.11 22.25 7.73
C MET A 323 -23.27 22.02 6.75
N LEU A 324 -24.34 21.36 7.17
CA LEU A 324 -25.53 21.12 6.34
C LEU A 324 -26.32 22.40 6.09
N GLU A 325 -26.52 23.22 7.14
CA GLU A 325 -27.21 24.50 7.03
C GLU A 325 -26.47 25.45 6.07
N GLU A 326 -25.15 25.58 6.23
CA GLU A 326 -24.30 26.39 5.33
C GLU A 326 -24.32 25.85 3.89
N ALA A 327 -24.27 24.52 3.71
CA ALA A 327 -24.34 23.91 2.39
C ALA A 327 -25.70 24.15 1.72
N LEU A 328 -26.80 24.05 2.47
CA LEU A 328 -28.14 24.32 1.97
C LEU A 328 -28.31 25.79 1.60
N GLU A 329 -27.87 26.72 2.44
CA GLU A 329 -27.93 28.16 2.17
C GLU A 329 -27.19 28.51 0.88
N ARG A 330 -25.97 28.00 0.69
CA ARG A 330 -25.13 28.30 -0.48
C ARG A 330 -25.61 27.69 -1.79
N ASN A 331 -26.32 26.56 -1.73
CA ASN A 331 -26.68 25.77 -2.91
C ASN A 331 -28.21 25.64 -3.10
N ARG A 332 -29.00 26.45 -2.40
CA ARG A 332 -30.46 26.43 -2.53
C ARG A 332 -30.83 26.83 -3.96
N ILE A 333 -31.59 25.96 -4.62
CA ILE A 333 -32.19 26.26 -5.93
C ILE A 333 -33.62 26.73 -5.65
N GLU A 334 -33.97 27.90 -6.17
CA GLU A 334 -35.36 28.34 -6.24
C GLU A 334 -36.05 27.59 -7.38
N VAL A 335 -37.04 26.77 -7.05
CA VAL A 335 -37.88 26.14 -8.06
C VAL A 335 -38.96 27.17 -8.40
N GLU A 336 -38.82 27.85 -9.53
CA GLU A 336 -39.94 28.61 -10.10
C GLU A 336 -41.01 27.57 -10.49
N GLU A 337 -42.20 27.68 -9.88
CA GLU A 337 -43.36 26.92 -10.33
C GLU A 337 -43.70 27.38 -11.74
N GLU A 338 -43.21 26.68 -12.77
CA GLU A 338 -43.78 26.79 -14.10
C GLU A 338 -45.24 26.32 -14.01
N SER A 339 -46.14 27.31 -13.98
CA SER A 339 -47.58 27.12 -14.01
C SER A 339 -47.97 26.26 -15.22
N ILE A 340 -48.47 25.05 -14.94
CA ILE A 340 -49.07 24.12 -15.90
C ILE A 340 -50.25 24.76 -16.61
#